data_AF-A0A922HZT7-F1
#
_entry.id   AF-A0A922HZT7-F1
#
_cell.length_a   1.000
_cell.length_b   1.000
_cell.length_c   1.000
_cell.angle_alpha   90.00
_cell.angle_beta   90.00
_cell.angle_gamma   90.00
#
_symmetry.space_group_name_H-M   'P 1'
#
loop_
_entity.id
_entity.type
_entity.pdbx_description
1 polymer ?
#
loop_
_entity_poly.entity_id
_entity_poly.type
_entity_poly.pdbx_seq_one_letter_code
_entity_poly.pdbx_strand_id
1 'polypeptide(L)'
;MIHVLTLTDRISEPARDWIQFLFDKYESNFDRTSAICSEILSLMILTMGCFWLIGSFYTLLDYFQWPKFLYRYKIQDDKQITLDDIIETAKVAFYNQITVQLLTTALGSLIMNNLPFDRNYRVPPVSTIIYHLVVFVFLQEITFYYLHRLLHYKFFYRFIHKIHHKWQAPIAISALYCHPFEHFLANLVPVLIGPFYDA
;
A
#
# COMPACT_ATOMS: atom_id res chain seq x y z
N MET A 1 16.56 -26.33 9.92
CA MET A 1 17.26 -25.19 9.29
C MET A 1 17.98 -24.46 10.42
N ILE A 2 19.31 -24.43 10.40
CA ILE A 2 20.14 -24.00 11.54
C ILE A 2 19.93 -22.49 11.76
N HIS A 3 19.36 -22.11 12.90
CA HIS A 3 19.27 -20.73 13.37
C HIS A 3 20.69 -20.20 13.63
N VAL A 4 21.35 -19.74 12.58
CA VAL A 4 22.45 -18.80 12.74
C VAL A 4 21.78 -17.48 13.10
N LEU A 5 21.61 -17.24 14.41
CA LEU A 5 21.36 -15.91 14.93
C LEU A 5 22.51 -15.04 14.45
N THR A 6 22.27 -14.28 13.38
CA THR A 6 23.28 -13.36 12.85
C THR A 6 23.56 -12.31 13.93
N LEU A 7 24.78 -11.77 13.97
CA LEU A 7 25.11 -10.65 14.87
C LEU A 7 24.09 -9.51 14.70
N THR A 8 23.64 -9.30 13.46
CA THR A 8 22.57 -8.38 13.08
C THR A 8 21.24 -8.70 13.76
N ASP A 9 20.83 -9.96 13.84
CA ASP A 9 19.58 -10.34 14.53
C ASP A 9 19.65 -9.99 16.01
N ARG A 10 20.76 -10.34 16.69
CA ARG A 10 20.94 -10.04 18.12
C ARG A 10 20.96 -8.54 18.42
N ILE A 11 21.64 -7.74 17.58
CA ILE A 11 21.68 -6.28 17.72
C ILE A 11 20.30 -5.68 17.45
N SER A 12 19.51 -6.29 16.56
CA SER A 12 18.19 -5.79 16.19
C SER A 12 17.05 -6.18 17.13
N GLU A 13 17.23 -7.17 18.02
CA GLU A 13 16.18 -7.66 18.93
C GLU A 13 15.49 -6.52 19.70
N PRO A 14 16.19 -5.56 20.33
CA PRO A 14 15.50 -4.47 21.05
C PRO A 14 14.60 -3.62 20.15
N ALA A 15 15.01 -3.38 18.90
CA ALA A 15 14.20 -2.64 17.94
C ALA A 15 12.98 -3.46 17.50
N ARG A 16 13.16 -4.77 17.28
CA ARG A 16 12.07 -5.69 16.92
C ARG A 16 11.05 -5.83 18.05
N ASP A 17 11.49 -5.95 19.29
CA ASP A 17 10.62 -6.00 20.47
C ASP A 17 9.84 -4.69 20.64
N TRP A 18 10.48 -3.55 20.36
CA TRP A 18 9.78 -2.26 20.39
C TRP A 18 8.72 -2.14 19.28
N ILE A 19 9.05 -2.59 18.06
CA ILE A 19 8.07 -2.64 16.95
C ILE A 19 6.92 -3.58 17.31
N GLN A 20 7.21 -4.76 17.86
CA GLN A 20 6.20 -5.70 18.33
C GLN A 20 5.28 -5.05 19.36
N PHE A 21 5.85 -4.37 20.37
CA PHE A 21 5.09 -3.69 21.40
C PHE A 21 4.17 -2.61 20.81
N LEU A 22 4.65 -1.83 19.84
CA LEU A 22 3.82 -0.82 19.17
C LEU A 22 2.66 -1.47 18.40
N PHE A 23 2.94 -2.56 17.68
CA PHE A 23 1.93 -3.32 16.95
C PHE A 23 0.88 -3.93 17.90
N ASP A 24 1.32 -4.61 18.96
CA ASP A 24 0.43 -5.21 19.95
C ASP A 24 -0.43 -4.16 20.66
N LYS A 25 0.16 -2.99 20.98
CA LYS A 25 -0.58 -1.86 21.56
C LYS A 25 -1.62 -1.31 20.59
N TYR A 26 -1.29 -1.21 19.31
CA TYR A 26 -2.25 -0.81 18.28
C TYR A 26 -3.41 -1.81 18.17
N GLU A 27 -3.08 -3.10 18.01
CA GLU A 27 -4.04 -4.20 17.93
C GLU A 27 -4.93 -4.33 19.18
N SER A 28 -4.43 -3.93 20.36
CA SER A 28 -5.22 -3.94 21.61
C SER A 28 -6.45 -3.02 21.59
N ASN A 29 -6.52 -2.07 20.65
CA ASN A 29 -7.70 -1.23 20.46
C ASN A 29 -8.84 -1.95 19.71
N PHE A 30 -8.58 -3.12 19.14
CA PHE A 30 -9.54 -3.88 18.35
C PHE A 30 -9.98 -5.14 19.10
N ASP A 31 -11.29 -5.41 19.05
CA ASP A 31 -11.89 -6.52 19.78
C ASP A 31 -11.60 -7.85 19.11
N ARG A 32 -10.79 -8.70 19.76
CA ARG A 32 -10.43 -10.02 19.26
C ARG A 32 -11.60 -11.02 19.21
N THR A 33 -12.74 -10.72 19.84
CA THR A 33 -13.89 -11.64 19.86
C THR A 33 -14.69 -11.62 18.54
N SER A 34 -14.64 -10.54 17.77
CA SER A 34 -15.10 -10.47 16.38
C SER A 34 -13.91 -10.46 15.40
N ALA A 35 -12.99 -11.42 15.59
CA ALA A 35 -11.63 -11.45 15.03
C ALA A 35 -11.53 -10.93 13.58
N ILE A 36 -12.39 -11.39 12.67
CA ILE A 36 -12.34 -11.01 11.25
C ILE A 36 -12.74 -9.54 11.02
N CYS A 37 -13.82 -9.06 11.63
CA CYS A 37 -14.26 -7.68 11.47
C CYS A 37 -13.24 -6.69 12.04
N SER A 38 -12.71 -7.02 13.22
CA SER A 38 -11.66 -6.25 13.88
C SER A 38 -10.35 -6.24 13.09
N GLU A 39 -9.94 -7.38 12.53
CA GLU A 39 -8.77 -7.51 11.66
C GLU A 39 -8.91 -6.66 10.39
N ILE A 40 -10.05 -6.75 9.70
CA ILE A 40 -10.34 -5.94 8.50
C ILE A 40 -10.31 -4.46 8.86
N LEU A 41 -10.97 -4.05 9.94
CA LEU A 41 -11.04 -2.64 10.34
C LEU A 41 -9.65 -2.11 10.73
N SER A 42 -8.88 -2.88 11.48
CA SER A 42 -7.49 -2.56 11.85
C SER A 42 -6.65 -2.33 10.59
N LEU A 43 -6.64 -3.30 9.67
CA LEU A 43 -5.84 -3.21 8.45
C LEU A 43 -6.27 -2.03 7.55
N MET A 44 -7.57 -1.75 7.46
CA MET A 44 -8.10 -0.60 6.73
C MET A 44 -7.63 0.72 7.36
N ILE A 45 -7.73 0.88 8.68
CA ILE A 45 -7.29 2.10 9.38
C ILE A 45 -5.79 2.31 9.18
N LEU A 46 -4.99 1.25 9.34
CA LEU A 46 -3.54 1.34 9.21
C LEU A 46 -3.13 1.74 7.79
N THR A 47 -3.64 1.03 6.77
CA THR A 47 -3.26 1.26 5.38
C THR A 47 -3.79 2.59 4.83
N MET A 48 -5.04 2.94 5.13
CA MET A 48 -5.59 4.25 4.76
C MET A 48 -4.86 5.37 5.49
N GLY A 49 -4.57 5.20 6.78
CA GLY A 49 -3.82 6.16 7.59
C GLY A 49 -2.44 6.45 7.00
N CYS A 50 -1.68 5.41 6.66
CA CYS A 50 -0.39 5.55 5.97
C CYS A 50 -0.52 6.27 4.63
N PHE A 51 -1.48 5.87 3.78
CA PHE A 51 -1.72 6.52 2.49
C PHE A 51 -2.04 8.00 2.64
N TRP A 52 -3.00 8.36 3.50
CA TRP A 52 -3.41 9.76 3.66
C TRP A 52 -2.35 10.59 4.35
N LEU A 53 -1.63 10.06 5.33
CA LEU A 53 -0.57 10.79 6.01
C LEU A 53 0.56 11.14 5.03
N ILE A 54 1.11 10.14 4.35
CA ILE A 54 2.23 10.31 3.42
C ILE A 54 1.78 11.05 2.16
N GLY A 55 0.64 10.62 1.60
CA GLY A 55 0.09 11.19 0.37
C GLY A 55 -0.31 12.66 0.54
N SER A 56 -0.95 13.02 1.65
CA SER A 56 -1.30 14.43 1.91
C SER A 56 -0.06 15.26 2.15
N PHE A 57 0.95 14.74 2.86
CA PHE A 57 2.22 15.45 3.04
C PHE A 57 2.84 15.84 1.68
N TYR A 58 3.04 14.89 0.77
CA TYR A 58 3.59 15.19 -0.55
C TYR A 58 2.66 16.06 -1.41
N THR A 59 1.36 15.86 -1.31
CA THR A 59 0.37 16.69 -2.02
C THR A 59 0.41 18.15 -1.55
N LEU A 60 0.62 18.39 -0.25
CA LEU A 60 0.77 19.74 0.30
C LEU A 60 2.08 20.39 -0.17
N LEU A 61 3.18 19.63 -0.25
CA LEU A 61 4.42 20.14 -0.86
C LEU A 61 4.11 20.59 -2.28
N ASP A 62 3.42 19.76 -3.07
CA ASP A 62 3.10 20.03 -4.48
C ASP A 62 2.16 21.22 -4.66
N TYR A 63 1.17 21.36 -3.78
CA TYR A 63 0.22 22.47 -3.79
C TYR A 63 0.89 23.81 -3.43
N PHE A 64 1.73 23.82 -2.40
CA PHE A 64 2.44 25.05 -1.98
C PHE A 64 3.74 25.31 -2.74
N GLN A 65 4.20 24.35 -3.55
CA GLN A 65 5.50 24.34 -4.21
C GLN A 65 6.65 24.71 -3.25
N TRP A 66 6.60 24.17 -2.04
CA TRP A 66 7.55 24.47 -0.97
C TRP A 66 8.12 23.19 -0.37
N PRO A 67 9.43 23.14 -0.04
CA PRO A 67 10.42 24.20 -0.27
C PRO A 67 10.89 24.26 -1.73
N LYS A 68 11.08 25.49 -2.26
CA LYS A 68 11.38 25.75 -3.69
C LYS A 68 12.60 24.98 -4.24
N PHE A 69 13.58 24.65 -3.40
CA PHE A 69 14.77 23.92 -3.83
C PHE A 69 14.48 22.47 -4.24
N LEU A 70 13.34 21.89 -3.85
CA LEU A 70 12.92 20.55 -4.30
C LEU A 70 12.32 20.61 -5.71
N TYR A 71 11.61 21.69 -6.03
CA TYR A 71 10.84 21.81 -7.27
C TYR A 71 11.70 21.96 -8.52
N ARG A 72 12.99 22.30 -8.37
CA ARG A 72 13.97 22.23 -9.48
C ARG A 72 14.19 20.82 -10.03
N TYR A 73 13.80 19.78 -9.29
CA TYR A 73 13.90 18.38 -9.70
C TYR A 73 12.57 17.81 -10.21
N LYS A 74 11.49 18.59 -10.16
CA LYS A 74 10.18 18.14 -10.64
C LYS A 74 10.20 18.13 -12.16
N ILE A 75 9.84 16.99 -12.75
CA ILE A 75 9.88 16.79 -14.22
C ILE A 75 8.78 17.58 -14.93
N GLN A 76 7.63 17.76 -14.28
CA GLN A 76 6.44 18.41 -14.83
C GLN A 76 6.05 19.58 -13.93
N ASP A 77 6.89 20.62 -13.95
CA ASP A 77 6.75 21.82 -13.12
C ASP A 77 5.85 22.91 -13.75
N ASP A 78 5.46 22.73 -15.01
CA ASP A 78 4.59 23.61 -15.79
C ASP A 78 3.11 23.54 -15.36
N LYS A 79 2.70 22.46 -14.68
CA LYS A 79 1.32 22.24 -14.26
C LYS A 79 1.09 22.63 -12.81
N GLN A 80 0.31 23.68 -12.64
CA GLN A 80 -0.22 24.12 -11.35
C GLN A 80 -1.37 23.20 -10.94
N ILE A 81 -1.36 22.74 -9.69
CA ILE A 81 -2.41 21.91 -9.11
C ILE A 81 -3.37 22.83 -8.36
N THR A 82 -4.66 22.71 -8.62
CA THR A 82 -5.68 23.49 -7.91
C THR A 82 -6.24 22.72 -6.71
N LEU A 83 -6.89 23.44 -5.79
CA LEU A 83 -7.59 22.80 -4.67
C LEU A 83 -8.73 21.88 -5.17
N ASP A 84 -9.41 22.26 -6.25
CA ASP A 84 -10.48 21.46 -6.84
C ASP A 84 -9.96 20.12 -7.37
N ASP A 85 -8.78 20.11 -8.02
CA ASP A 85 -8.13 18.89 -8.47
C ASP A 85 -7.80 17.94 -7.31
N ILE A 86 -7.31 18.50 -6.20
CA ILE A 86 -7.01 17.75 -4.97
C ILE A 86 -8.29 17.17 -4.37
N ILE A 87 -9.37 17.96 -4.29
CA ILE A 87 -10.65 17.52 -3.74
C ILE A 87 -11.25 16.41 -4.61
N GLU A 88 -11.27 16.57 -5.94
CA GLU A 88 -11.73 15.52 -6.86
C GLU A 88 -10.90 14.24 -6.69
N THR A 89 -9.58 14.39 -6.62
CA THR A 89 -8.65 13.27 -6.44
C THR A 89 -8.88 12.54 -5.14
N ALA A 90 -9.04 13.30 -4.06
CA ALA A 90 -9.28 12.75 -2.75
C ALA A 90 -10.62 11.99 -2.69
N LYS A 91 -11.67 12.51 -3.34
CA LYS A 91 -12.97 11.82 -3.43
C LYS A 91 -12.85 10.47 -4.13
N VAL A 92 -12.18 10.40 -5.28
CA VAL A 92 -12.00 9.15 -6.03
C VAL A 92 -11.10 8.18 -5.26
N ALA A 93 -10.00 8.65 -4.69
CA ALA A 93 -9.12 7.84 -3.86
C ALA A 93 -9.87 7.23 -2.66
N PHE A 94 -10.62 8.06 -1.93
CA PHE A 94 -11.43 7.62 -0.80
C PHE A 94 -12.49 6.61 -1.23
N TYR A 95 -13.21 6.85 -2.34
CA TYR A 95 -14.18 5.92 -2.91
C TYR A 95 -13.55 4.55 -3.21
N ASN A 96 -12.38 4.55 -3.86
CA ASN A 96 -11.64 3.32 -4.18
C ASN A 96 -11.22 2.56 -2.91
N GLN A 97 -10.82 3.26 -1.85
CA GLN A 97 -10.47 2.63 -0.57
C GLN A 97 -11.70 2.02 0.13
N ILE A 98 -12.80 2.78 0.29
CA ILE A 98 -13.97 2.27 1.02
C ILE A 98 -14.73 1.18 0.27
N THR A 99 -14.60 1.10 -1.06
CA THR A 99 -15.30 0.08 -1.86
C THR A 99 -14.39 -1.09 -2.20
N VAL A 100 -13.37 -0.85 -3.03
CA VAL A 100 -12.53 -1.90 -3.60
C VAL A 100 -11.50 -2.39 -2.59
N GLN A 101 -10.82 -1.51 -1.87
CA GLN A 101 -9.85 -1.93 -0.86
C GLN A 101 -10.55 -2.67 0.27
N LEU A 102 -11.69 -2.16 0.78
CA LEU A 102 -12.48 -2.87 1.79
C LEU A 102 -12.86 -4.28 1.34
N LEU A 103 -13.43 -4.42 0.14
CA LEU A 103 -13.82 -5.72 -0.41
C LEU A 103 -12.62 -6.65 -0.55
N THR A 104 -11.50 -6.14 -1.06
CA THR A 104 -10.29 -6.92 -1.28
C THR A 104 -9.67 -7.36 0.05
N THR A 105 -9.63 -6.49 1.04
CA THR A 105 -9.17 -6.81 2.40
C THR A 105 -10.06 -7.85 3.06
N ALA A 106 -11.39 -7.72 2.93
CA ALA A 106 -12.32 -8.71 3.47
C ALA A 106 -12.14 -10.08 2.83
N LEU A 107 -12.05 -10.15 1.49
CA LEU A 107 -11.78 -11.39 0.78
C LEU A 107 -10.40 -11.97 1.12
N GLY A 108 -9.38 -11.12 1.20
CA GLY A 108 -8.03 -11.50 1.59
C GLY A 108 -8.00 -12.13 2.98
N SER A 109 -8.62 -11.49 3.98
CA SER A 109 -8.71 -12.01 5.34
C SER A 109 -9.47 -13.34 5.39
N LEU A 110 -10.57 -13.49 4.64
CA LEU A 110 -11.27 -14.77 4.53
C LEU A 110 -10.40 -15.88 3.92
N ILE A 111 -9.65 -15.58 2.86
CA ILE A 111 -8.76 -16.57 2.22
C ILE A 111 -7.61 -16.94 3.16
N MET A 112 -6.92 -15.95 3.73
CA MET A 112 -5.77 -16.17 4.61
C MET A 112 -6.14 -16.95 5.88
N ASN A 113 -7.32 -16.72 6.45
CA ASN A 113 -7.80 -17.47 7.60
C ASN A 113 -8.04 -18.97 7.31
N ASN A 114 -8.14 -19.36 6.03
CA ASN A 114 -8.29 -20.76 5.59
C ASN A 114 -6.98 -21.38 5.08
N LEU A 115 -5.88 -20.63 5.04
CA LEU A 115 -4.56 -21.11 4.65
C LEU A 115 -3.70 -21.42 5.89
N PRO A 116 -2.73 -22.36 5.80
CA PRO A 116 -1.92 -22.81 6.93
C PRO A 116 -0.79 -21.84 7.28
N PHE A 117 -1.07 -20.54 7.33
CA PHE A 117 -0.10 -19.53 7.72
C PHE A 117 0.30 -19.64 9.18
N ASP A 118 1.57 -19.34 9.47
CA ASP A 118 2.04 -19.16 10.85
C ASP A 118 1.34 -17.94 11.45
N ARG A 119 0.57 -18.17 12.52
CA ARG A 119 -0.14 -17.12 13.27
C ARG A 119 0.66 -16.60 14.45
N ASN A 120 1.95 -16.93 14.51
CA ASN A 120 2.87 -16.37 15.48
C ASN A 120 3.24 -14.95 15.05
N TYR A 121 2.54 -13.95 15.60
CA TYR A 121 2.68 -12.53 15.27
C TYR A 121 4.02 -11.90 15.69
N ARG A 122 5.08 -12.68 15.93
CA ARG A 122 6.38 -12.14 16.31
C ARG A 122 7.08 -11.53 15.10
N VAL A 123 7.49 -10.27 15.20
CA VAL A 123 8.33 -9.59 14.20
C VAL A 123 9.54 -10.48 13.87
N PRO A 124 9.75 -10.90 12.60
CA PRO A 124 10.78 -11.87 12.24
C PRO A 124 12.19 -11.26 12.30
N PRO A 125 13.26 -12.09 12.30
CA PRO A 125 14.65 -11.62 12.24
C PRO A 125 14.90 -10.67 11.08
N VAL A 126 15.86 -9.74 11.24
CA VAL A 126 16.11 -8.70 10.21
C VAL A 126 16.54 -9.33 8.89
N SER A 127 17.30 -10.41 8.92
CA SER A 127 17.65 -11.15 7.70
C SER A 127 16.41 -11.65 6.95
N THR A 128 15.39 -12.13 7.67
CA THR A 128 14.12 -12.59 7.11
C THR A 128 13.31 -11.42 6.57
N ILE A 129 13.25 -10.29 7.29
CA ILE A 129 12.61 -9.06 6.82
C ILE A 129 13.23 -8.61 5.49
N ILE A 130 14.56 -8.54 5.41
CA ILE A 130 15.27 -8.13 4.18
C ILE A 130 14.97 -9.12 3.04
N TYR A 131 15.01 -10.42 3.31
CA TYR A 131 14.69 -11.45 2.31
C TYR A 131 13.26 -11.28 1.78
N HIS A 132 12.25 -11.15 2.65
CA HIS A 132 10.85 -10.94 2.25
C HIS A 132 10.68 -9.62 1.50
N LEU A 133 11.29 -8.53 1.96
CA LEU A 133 11.23 -7.24 1.25
C LEU A 133 11.77 -7.35 -0.18
N VAL A 134 12.92 -8.00 -0.37
CA VAL A 134 13.50 -8.19 -1.70
C VAL A 134 12.56 -9.01 -2.59
N VAL A 135 12.09 -10.17 -2.10
CA VAL A 135 11.18 -11.04 -2.86
C VAL A 135 9.88 -10.31 -3.19
N PHE A 136 9.27 -9.63 -2.21
CA PHE A 136 8.00 -8.93 -2.40
C PHE A 136 8.13 -7.76 -3.37
N VAL A 137 9.21 -6.98 -3.31
CA VAL A 137 9.47 -5.93 -4.29
C VAL A 137 9.59 -6.52 -5.69
N PHE A 138 10.33 -7.62 -5.89
CA PHE A 138 10.43 -8.24 -7.21
C PHE A 138 9.08 -8.75 -7.72
N LEU A 139 8.32 -9.47 -6.88
CA LEU A 139 7.00 -9.97 -7.25
C LEU A 139 6.03 -8.82 -7.57
N GLN A 140 6.05 -7.76 -6.76
CA GLN A 140 5.23 -6.57 -6.95
C GLN A 140 5.59 -5.88 -8.27
N GLU A 141 6.87 -5.59 -8.52
CA GLU A 141 7.32 -4.89 -9.73
C GLU A 141 6.99 -5.68 -11.01
N ILE A 142 7.25 -6.99 -11.01
CA ILE A 142 6.94 -7.87 -12.14
C ILE A 142 5.42 -7.89 -12.39
N THR A 143 4.63 -8.11 -11.35
CA THR A 143 3.17 -8.21 -11.45
C THR A 143 2.58 -6.88 -11.89
N PHE A 144 3.00 -5.77 -11.28
CA PHE A 144 2.61 -4.42 -11.64
C PHE A 144 2.91 -4.14 -13.11
N TYR A 145 4.13 -4.42 -13.57
CA TYR A 145 4.52 -4.19 -14.96
C TYR A 145 3.59 -4.89 -15.96
N TYR A 146 3.33 -6.18 -15.78
CA TYR A 146 2.50 -6.94 -16.72
C TYR A 146 1.03 -6.52 -16.67
N LEU A 147 0.48 -6.24 -15.48
CA LEU A 147 -0.89 -5.78 -15.33
C LEU A 147 -1.08 -4.35 -15.85
N HIS A 148 -0.10 -3.48 -15.62
CA HIS A 148 -0.10 -2.13 -16.17
C HIS A 148 0.02 -2.15 -17.70
N ARG A 149 0.89 -3.00 -18.25
CA ARG A 149 0.98 -3.23 -19.71
C ARG A 149 -0.34 -3.76 -20.29
N LEU A 150 -1.01 -4.66 -19.59
CA LEU A 150 -2.36 -5.13 -19.96
C LEU A 150 -3.37 -3.99 -19.97
N LEU A 151 -3.35 -3.12 -18.95
CA LEU A 151 -4.23 -1.96 -18.86
C LEU A 151 -4.01 -0.95 -19.99
N HIS A 152 -2.81 -0.91 -20.58
CA HIS A 152 -2.52 -0.13 -21.77
C HIS A 152 -3.01 -0.74 -23.09
N TYR A 153 -3.52 -1.98 -23.08
CA TYR A 153 -4.15 -2.56 -24.27
C TYR A 153 -5.43 -1.79 -24.65
N LYS A 154 -5.71 -1.63 -25.95
CA LYS A 154 -6.71 -0.70 -26.50
C LYS A 154 -8.06 -0.70 -25.78
N PHE A 155 -8.57 -1.87 -25.43
CA PHE A 155 -9.84 -2.02 -24.70
C PHE A 155 -9.73 -1.47 -23.27
N PHE A 156 -8.82 -2.02 -22.47
CA PHE A 156 -8.62 -1.61 -21.08
C PHE A 156 -8.21 -0.15 -20.98
N TYR A 157 -7.38 0.34 -21.91
CA TYR A 157 -6.97 1.73 -21.91
C TYR A 157 -8.17 2.66 -22.06
N ARG A 158 -9.00 2.42 -23.10
CA ARG A 158 -10.13 3.30 -23.41
C ARG A 158 -11.14 3.41 -22.26
N PHE A 159 -11.44 2.30 -21.61
CA PHE A 159 -12.55 2.21 -20.64
C PHE A 159 -12.10 2.31 -19.17
N ILE A 160 -10.85 1.96 -18.87
CA ILE A 160 -10.35 1.81 -17.50
C ILE A 160 -9.17 2.77 -17.29
N HIS A 161 -8.06 2.51 -17.99
CA HIS A 161 -6.78 3.17 -17.68
C HIS A 161 -6.71 4.65 -18.08
N LYS A 162 -7.52 5.08 -19.05
CA LYS A 162 -7.56 6.49 -19.48
C LYS A 162 -7.94 7.45 -18.35
N ILE A 163 -8.70 6.98 -17.35
CA ILE A 163 -9.06 7.80 -16.18
C ILE A 163 -7.80 8.17 -15.39
N HIS A 164 -6.93 7.19 -15.13
CA HIS A 164 -5.65 7.41 -14.45
C HIS A 164 -4.76 8.39 -15.22
N HIS A 165 -4.71 8.26 -16.55
CA HIS A 165 -3.95 9.18 -17.43
C HIS A 165 -4.52 10.60 -17.57
N LYS A 166 -5.63 10.94 -16.90
CA LYS A 166 -6.05 12.35 -16.79
C LYS A 166 -5.04 13.16 -15.98
N TRP A 167 -4.42 12.55 -14.97
CA TRP A 167 -3.34 13.14 -14.21
C TRP A 167 -2.05 13.14 -15.01
N GLN A 168 -1.84 14.23 -15.75
CA GLN A 168 -0.62 14.39 -16.53
C GLN A 168 0.57 14.86 -15.68
N ALA A 169 0.34 15.53 -14.55
CA ALA A 169 1.34 15.89 -13.56
C ALA A 169 0.91 15.32 -12.19
N PRO A 170 1.22 14.04 -11.92
CA PRO A 170 0.65 13.33 -10.78
C PRO A 170 1.16 13.91 -9.45
N ILE A 171 0.24 14.00 -8.50
CA ILE A 171 0.51 14.20 -7.08
C ILE A 171 0.42 12.85 -6.35
N ALA A 172 0.98 12.75 -5.15
CA ALA A 172 1.04 11.47 -4.44
C ALA A 172 -0.33 10.76 -4.29
N ILE A 173 -1.40 11.49 -3.95
CA ILE A 173 -2.73 10.88 -3.81
C ILE A 173 -3.37 10.46 -5.14
N SER A 174 -2.88 10.95 -6.27
CA SER A 174 -3.39 10.57 -7.60
C SER A 174 -3.07 9.12 -7.98
N ALA A 175 -2.20 8.44 -7.22
CA ALA A 175 -1.98 6.99 -7.34
C ALA A 175 -3.29 6.18 -7.21
N LEU A 176 -4.27 6.69 -6.46
CA LEU A 176 -5.60 6.08 -6.33
C LEU A 176 -6.69 6.78 -7.15
N TYR A 177 -6.35 7.80 -7.95
CA TYR A 177 -7.25 8.35 -8.97
C TYR A 177 -7.23 7.44 -10.19
N CYS A 178 -8.04 6.40 -10.14
CA CYS A 178 -8.15 5.43 -11.21
C CYS A 178 -9.54 4.77 -11.19
N HIS A 179 -9.84 4.03 -12.25
CA HIS A 179 -11.05 3.22 -12.28
C HIS A 179 -11.00 2.14 -11.16
N PRO A 180 -12.12 1.78 -10.49
CA PRO A 180 -12.14 0.76 -9.43
C PRO A 180 -11.49 -0.57 -9.81
N PHE A 181 -11.72 -1.04 -11.05
CA PHE A 181 -11.08 -2.24 -11.58
C PHE A 181 -9.56 -2.10 -11.71
N GLU A 182 -9.06 -0.94 -12.10
CA GLU A 182 -7.62 -0.67 -12.14
C GLU A 182 -7.04 -0.58 -10.73
N HIS A 183 -7.75 0.01 -9.76
CA HIS A 183 -7.31 -0.01 -8.37
C HIS A 183 -7.13 -1.45 -7.88
N PHE A 184 -8.11 -2.33 -8.13
CA PHE A 184 -7.96 -3.75 -7.80
C PHE A 184 -6.74 -4.37 -8.51
N LEU A 185 -6.69 -4.24 -9.84
CA LEU A 185 -5.73 -4.99 -10.66
C LEU A 185 -4.30 -4.47 -10.55
N ALA A 186 -4.09 -3.16 -10.60
CA ALA A 186 -2.76 -2.56 -10.63
C ALA A 186 -2.27 -2.11 -9.24
N ASN A 187 -3.16 -1.75 -8.32
CA ASN A 187 -2.73 -1.24 -7.00
C ASN A 187 -2.81 -2.30 -5.89
N LEU A 188 -3.78 -3.21 -5.91
CA LEU A 188 -3.94 -4.21 -4.83
C LEU A 188 -3.31 -5.56 -5.16
N VAL A 189 -3.58 -6.14 -6.33
CA VAL A 189 -3.05 -7.47 -6.71
C VAL A 189 -1.51 -7.55 -6.61
N PRO A 190 -0.72 -6.58 -7.10
CA PRO A 190 0.74 -6.65 -7.01
C PRO A 190 1.27 -6.60 -5.57
N VAL A 191 0.54 -5.97 -4.65
CA VAL A 191 0.93 -5.90 -3.22
C VAL A 191 0.57 -7.19 -2.49
N LEU A 192 -0.53 -7.84 -2.89
CA LEU A 192 -1.03 -9.06 -2.24
C LEU A 192 -0.25 -10.31 -2.62
N ILE A 193 0.32 -10.37 -3.82
CA ILE A 193 0.97 -11.60 -4.31
C ILE A 193 2.17 -12.03 -3.45
N GLY A 194 2.89 -11.08 -2.84
CA GLY A 194 4.03 -11.36 -1.96
C GLY A 194 3.62 -12.19 -0.74
N PRO A 195 2.72 -11.68 0.13
CA PRO A 195 2.20 -12.44 1.26
C PRO A 195 1.57 -13.79 0.90
N PHE A 196 0.95 -13.94 -0.27
CA PHE A 196 0.40 -15.23 -0.74
C PHE A 196 1.46 -16.23 -1.23
N TYR A 197 2.69 -15.79 -1.53
CA TYR A 197 3.78 -16.69 -1.91
C TYR A 197 4.28 -17.53 -0.71
N ASP A 198 4.23 -16.98 0.49
CA ASP A 198 4.72 -17.60 1.73
C ASP A 198 3.64 -18.42 2.47
N ALA A 199 2.60 -18.84 1.74
CA ALA A 199 1.38 -19.52 2.22
C ALA A 199 1.43 -21.05 2.14
#